data_AF-L1IWB5-F1
#
_entry.id   AF-L1IWB5-F1
#
_cell.length_a   1.000
_cell.length_b   1.000
_cell.length_c   1.000
_cell.angle_alpha   90.00
_cell.angle_beta   90.00
_cell.angle_gamma   90.00
#
_symmetry.space_group_name_H-M   'P 1'
#
loop_
_entity.id
_entity.type
_entity.pdbx_description
1 polymer ?
#
loop_
_entity_poly.entity_id
_entity_poly.type
_entity_poly.pdbx_seq_one_letter_code
_entity_poly.pdbx_strand_id
1 'polypeptide(L)'
;MVLREMETQPGFSAHLLEIGARGDVGAQVRWLAMMYLKNQVHRFWVKRSGIPYEIEAAEKSVIRENILPLSLDVDDSIANQSALIVAKISRFDFPKVWPNVLENIISAL
;
A
#
# COMPACT_ATOMS: atom_id res chain seq x y z
N MET A 1 7.36 -20.02 -1.75
CA MET A 1 7.31 -20.47 -0.34
C MET A 1 7.73 -19.33 0.58
N VAL A 2 8.94 -18.78 0.40
CA VAL A 2 9.51 -17.66 1.20
C VAL A 2 8.59 -16.42 1.33
N LEU A 3 7.99 -15.92 0.23
CA LEU A 3 7.17 -14.70 0.31
C LEU A 3 5.94 -14.84 1.23
N ARG A 4 5.27 -16.01 1.24
CA ARG A 4 4.13 -16.25 2.14
C ARG A 4 4.53 -16.27 3.61
N GLU A 5 5.76 -16.71 3.91
CA GLU A 5 6.30 -16.76 5.27
C GLU A 5 6.67 -15.36 5.78
N MET A 6 6.96 -14.43 4.86
CA MET A 6 7.30 -13.04 5.18
C MET A 6 6.09 -12.11 5.30
N GLU A 7 4.91 -12.50 4.78
CA GLU A 7 3.69 -11.68 4.78
C GLU A 7 3.26 -11.18 6.17
N THR A 8 3.65 -11.88 7.24
CA THR A 8 3.28 -11.53 8.62
C THR A 8 4.44 -10.92 9.41
N GLN A 9 5.58 -10.65 8.79
CA GLN A 9 6.71 -10.02 9.46
C GLN A 9 6.47 -8.51 9.59
N PRO A 10 6.75 -7.90 10.76
CA PRO A 10 6.64 -6.46 10.94
C PRO A 10 7.43 -5.69 9.88
N GLY A 11 6.82 -4.66 9.30
CA GLY A 11 7.45 -3.80 8.29
C GLY A 11 7.48 -4.38 6.88
N PHE A 12 7.01 -5.61 6.63
CA PHE A 12 7.03 -6.21 5.29
C PHE A 12 6.29 -5.35 4.25
N SER A 13 5.13 -4.82 4.60
CA SER A 13 4.32 -3.97 3.71
C SER A 13 4.97 -2.60 3.48
N ALA A 14 5.63 -2.02 4.49
CA ALA A 14 6.41 -0.78 4.33
C ALA A 14 7.62 -0.98 3.39
N HIS A 15 8.34 -2.10 3.48
CA HIS A 15 9.44 -2.40 2.58
C HIS A 15 8.96 -2.60 1.13
N LEU A 16 7.79 -3.22 0.92
CA LEU A 16 7.19 -3.33 -0.42
C LEU A 16 6.89 -1.96 -1.02
N LEU A 17 6.37 -1.03 -0.21
CA LEU A 17 6.14 0.35 -0.63
C LEU A 17 7.44 1.05 -1.01
N GLU A 18 8.49 0.91 -0.19
CA GLU A 18 9.81 1.48 -0.45
C GLU A 18 10.38 0.97 -1.78
N ILE A 19 10.33 -0.35 -2.03
CA ILE A 19 10.77 -0.94 -3.29
C ILE A 19 9.96 -0.39 -4.48
N GLY A 20 8.64 -0.25 -4.31
CA GLY A 20 7.76 0.34 -5.33
C GLY A 20 8.11 1.80 -5.65
N ALA A 21 8.53 2.57 -4.65
CA ALA A 21 8.85 4.00 -4.78
C ALA A 21 10.24 4.28 -5.37
N ARG A 22 11.13 3.28 -5.40
CA ARG A 22 12.52 3.44 -5.83
C ARG A 22 12.65 3.50 -7.35
N GLY A 23 12.96 4.69 -7.87
CA GLY A 23 13.21 4.91 -9.32
C GLY A 23 14.49 4.24 -9.86
N ASP A 24 15.40 3.80 -8.99
CA ASP A 24 16.61 3.06 -9.35
C ASP A 24 16.38 1.54 -9.49
N VAL A 25 15.17 1.06 -9.14
CA VAL A 25 14.77 -0.35 -9.27
C VAL A 25 14.03 -0.56 -10.60
N GLY A 26 14.29 -1.69 -11.27
CA GLY A 26 13.62 -2.01 -12.53
C GLY A 26 12.08 -2.09 -12.39
N ALA A 27 11.37 -1.54 -13.37
CA ALA A 27 9.90 -1.44 -13.41
C ALA A 27 9.17 -2.74 -13.02
N GLN A 28 9.62 -3.89 -13.53
CA GLN A 28 9.02 -5.19 -13.21
C GLN A 28 9.10 -5.53 -11.70
N VAL A 29 10.22 -5.22 -11.05
CA VAL A 29 10.41 -5.50 -9.62
C VAL A 29 9.55 -4.56 -8.79
N ARG A 30 9.52 -3.27 -9.15
CA ARG A 30 8.62 -2.27 -8.53
C ARG A 30 7.17 -2.73 -8.63
N TRP A 31 6.75 -3.18 -9.81
CA TRP A 31 5.38 -3.63 -10.06
C TRP A 31 5.01 -4.86 -9.25
N LEU A 32 5.90 -5.85 -9.17
CA LEU A 32 5.71 -7.00 -8.29
C LEU A 32 5.57 -6.56 -6.83
N ALA A 33 6.41 -5.64 -6.35
CA ALA A 33 6.32 -5.13 -4.98
C ALA A 33 4.95 -4.46 -4.71
N MET A 34 4.47 -3.63 -5.64
CA MET A 34 3.14 -3.01 -5.53
C MET A 34 2.01 -4.05 -5.59
N MET A 35 2.14 -5.10 -6.40
CA MET A 35 1.16 -6.19 -6.43
C MET A 35 1.10 -6.93 -5.08
N TYR A 36 2.25 -7.23 -4.47
CA TYR A 36 2.29 -7.85 -3.14
C TYR A 36 1.73 -6.91 -2.08
N LEU A 37 2.03 -5.62 -2.14
CA LEU A 37 1.49 -4.63 -1.20
C LEU A 37 -0.04 -4.56 -1.28
N LYS A 38 -0.61 -4.58 -2.49
CA LYS A 38 -2.07 -4.66 -2.67
C LYS A 38 -2.66 -5.91 -2.01
N ASN A 39 -1.98 -7.05 -2.10
CA ASN A 39 -2.42 -8.29 -1.45
C ASN A 39 -2.36 -8.18 0.07
N GLN A 40 -1.30 -7.58 0.63
CA GLN A 40 -1.17 -7.28 2.05
C GLN A 40 -2.32 -6.40 2.55
N VAL A 41 -2.57 -5.28 1.88
CA VAL A 41 -3.67 -4.35 2.19
C VAL A 41 -5.03 -5.06 2.08
N HIS A 42 -5.21 -5.91 1.07
CA HIS A 42 -6.48 -6.63 0.94
C HIS A 42 -6.77 -7.54 2.14
N ARG A 43 -5.77 -8.32 2.58
CA ARG A 43 -5.93 -9.39 3.56
C ARG A 43 -5.80 -8.91 5.00
N PHE A 44 -4.88 -7.99 5.26
CA PHE A 44 -4.37 -7.68 6.60
C PHE A 44 -4.55 -6.22 7.03
N TRP A 45 -5.19 -5.36 6.22
CA TRP A 45 -5.42 -3.96 6.59
C TRP A 45 -6.42 -3.75 7.72
N VAL A 46 -7.34 -4.69 7.92
CA VAL A 46 -8.30 -4.67 9.04
C VAL A 46 -8.34 -6.05 9.65
N LYS A 47 -8.59 -6.13 10.96
CA LYS A 47 -8.81 -7.41 11.63
C LYS A 47 -9.96 -8.18 10.96
N ARG A 48 -9.72 -9.45 10.64
CA ARG A 48 -10.72 -10.35 10.04
C ARG A 48 -10.82 -11.62 10.86
N SER A 49 -12.03 -12.17 10.96
CA SER A 49 -12.24 -13.47 11.62
C SER A 49 -11.42 -14.56 10.94
N GLY A 50 -10.74 -15.39 11.73
CA GLY A 50 -9.86 -16.45 11.23
C GLY A 50 -8.49 -16.00 10.72
N ILE A 51 -8.17 -14.70 10.77
CA ILE A 51 -6.85 -14.18 10.40
C ILE A 51 -6.20 -13.56 11.64
N PRO A 52 -5.14 -14.17 12.20
CA PRO A 52 -4.52 -13.70 13.44
C PRO A 52 -3.64 -12.45 13.23
N TYR A 53 -3.18 -12.21 12.00
CA TYR A 53 -2.31 -11.11 11.66
C TYR A 53 -3.09 -9.90 11.13
N GLU A 54 -2.66 -8.72 11.56
CA GLU A 54 -3.10 -7.42 11.08
C GLU A 54 -1.85 -6.55 10.93
N ILE A 55 -1.78 -5.74 9.86
CA ILE A 55 -0.68 -4.79 9.67
C ILE A 55 -0.66 -3.82 10.86
N GLU A 56 0.51 -3.53 11.41
CA GLU A 56 0.63 -2.67 12.58
C GLU A 56 0.21 -1.23 12.26
N ALA A 57 -0.30 -0.51 13.26
CA ALA A 57 -0.81 0.84 13.07
C ALA A 57 0.27 1.82 12.56
N ALA A 58 1.51 1.67 13.03
CA ALA A 58 2.65 2.47 12.58
C ALA A 58 2.93 2.23 11.09
N GLU A 59 2.95 0.97 10.67
CA GLU A 59 3.16 0.57 9.27
C GLU A 59 2.02 1.04 8.36
N LYS A 60 0.75 0.97 8.81
CA LYS A 60 -0.37 1.56 8.08
C LYS A 60 -0.22 3.07 7.89
N SER A 61 0.33 3.79 8.88
CA SER A 61 0.57 5.24 8.76
C SER A 61 1.59 5.54 7.67
N VAL A 62 2.73 4.82 7.67
CA VAL A 62 3.75 4.94 6.62
C VAL A 62 3.14 4.71 5.24
N ILE A 63 2.29 3.70 5.09
CA ILE A 63 1.63 3.42 3.81
C ILE A 63 0.70 4.58 3.41
N ARG A 64 -0.17 5.05 4.30
CA ARG A 64 -1.09 6.17 4.01
C ARG A 64 -0.36 7.45 3.60
N GLU A 65 0.76 7.76 4.26
CA GLU A 65 1.53 8.98 4.01
C GLU A 65 2.25 8.96 2.65
N ASN A 66 2.64 7.78 2.15
CA ASN A 66 3.57 7.67 1.02
C ASN A 66 2.97 7.02 -0.24
N ILE A 67 1.79 6.38 -0.16
CA ILE A 67 1.22 5.65 -1.32
C ILE A 67 0.61 6.56 -2.39
N LEU A 68 0.05 7.71 -2.00
CA LEU A 68 -0.70 8.57 -2.92
C LEU A 68 0.19 9.14 -4.05
N PRO A 69 1.39 9.70 -3.79
CA PRO A 69 2.26 10.22 -4.84
C PRO A 69 2.61 9.18 -5.92
N LEU A 70 2.68 7.89 -5.56
CA LEU A 70 2.96 6.81 -6.50
C LEU A 70 1.81 6.56 -7.50
N SER A 71 0.63 7.14 -7.28
CA SER A 71 -0.46 7.14 -8.26
C SER A 71 -0.19 8.06 -9.45
N LEU A 72 0.87 8.87 -9.37
CA LEU A 72 1.37 9.75 -10.43
C LEU A 72 2.73 9.28 -10.98
N ASP A 73 3.08 8.00 -10.75
CA ASP A 73 4.33 7.45 -11.27
C ASP A 73 4.37 7.50 -12.81
N VAL A 74 5.56 7.67 -13.36
CA VAL A 74 5.78 7.65 -14.82
C VAL A 74 5.48 6.30 -15.45
N ASP A 75 5.55 5.21 -14.67
CA ASP A 75 5.14 3.88 -15.08
C ASP A 75 3.66 3.67 -14.75
N ASP A 76 2.82 3.61 -15.80
CA ASP A 76 1.37 3.40 -15.68
C ASP A 76 1.00 2.16 -14.86
N SER A 77 1.84 1.11 -14.87
CA SER A 77 1.55 -0.10 -14.11
C SER A 77 1.72 0.14 -12.61
N ILE A 78 2.70 0.96 -12.20
CA ILE A 78 2.91 1.39 -10.82
C ILE A 78 1.81 2.36 -10.41
N ALA A 79 1.52 3.35 -11.24
CA ALA A 79 0.46 4.34 -11.00
C ALA A 79 -0.89 3.66 -10.76
N ASN A 80 -1.28 2.72 -11.63
CA ASN A 80 -2.53 1.99 -11.51
C ASN A 80 -2.59 1.10 -10.26
N GLN A 81 -1.52 0.37 -9.92
CA GLN A 81 -1.53 -0.44 -8.68
C GLN A 81 -1.63 0.47 -7.44
N SER A 82 -0.92 1.60 -7.42
CA SER A 82 -0.93 2.55 -6.30
C SER A 82 -2.30 3.18 -6.10
N ALA A 83 -2.94 3.62 -7.19
CA ALA A 83 -4.31 4.17 -7.14
C ALA A 83 -5.33 3.15 -6.61
N LEU A 84 -5.21 1.88 -7.01
CA LEU A 84 -6.06 0.80 -6.49
C LEU A 84 -5.83 0.54 -4.99
N ILE A 85 -4.58 0.65 -4.53
CA ILE A 85 -4.24 0.53 -3.11
C ILE A 85 -4.83 1.69 -2.33
N VAL A 86 -4.64 2.94 -2.78
CA VAL A 86 -5.25 4.15 -2.20
C VAL A 86 -6.76 3.96 -2.07
N ALA A 87 -7.46 3.63 -3.16
CA ALA A 87 -8.91 3.45 -3.16
C ALA A 87 -9.36 2.39 -2.12
N LYS A 88 -8.57 1.33 -1.97
CA LYS A 88 -8.88 0.25 -1.03
C LYS A 88 -8.69 0.67 0.42
N ILE A 89 -7.60 1.37 0.73
CA ILE A 89 -7.36 1.91 2.07
C ILE A 89 -8.42 2.96 2.41
N SER A 90 -8.72 3.88 1.50
CA SER A 90 -9.76 4.90 1.69
C SER A 90 -11.10 4.28 2.06
N ARG A 91 -11.49 3.15 1.43
CA ARG A 91 -12.73 2.46 1.76
C ARG A 91 -12.78 1.94 3.21
N PHE A 92 -11.64 1.61 3.81
CA PHE A 92 -11.58 1.15 5.21
C PHE A 92 -11.44 2.31 6.19
N ASP A 93 -10.64 3.31 5.84
CA ASP A 93 -10.14 4.30 6.79
C ASP A 93 -10.86 5.65 6.70
N PHE A 94 -11.51 5.99 5.58
CA PHE A 94 -12.30 7.22 5.47
C PHE A 94 -13.69 7.05 6.10
N PRO A 95 -14.21 8.07 6.82
CA PRO A 95 -13.57 9.34 7.17
C PRO A 95 -12.78 9.33 8.49
N LYS A 96 -12.85 8.26 9.27
CA LYS A 96 -12.43 8.28 10.69
C LYS A 96 -10.92 8.32 10.91
N VAL A 97 -10.18 7.52 10.14
CA VAL A 97 -8.73 7.32 10.29
C VAL A 97 -7.96 8.13 9.26
N TRP A 98 -8.52 8.31 8.06
CA TRP A 98 -7.90 9.10 6.99
C TRP A 98 -8.87 10.15 6.43
N PRO A 99 -9.21 11.18 7.22
CA PRO A 99 -10.23 12.18 6.85
C PRO A 99 -9.85 13.00 5.61
N ASN A 100 -8.57 13.34 5.47
CA ASN A 100 -8.10 14.27 4.44
C ASN A 100 -7.80 13.59 3.09
N VAL A 101 -8.13 12.31 2.92
CA VAL A 101 -7.74 11.56 1.71
C VAL A 101 -8.36 12.15 0.44
N LEU A 102 -9.60 12.65 0.50
CA LEU A 102 -10.26 13.28 -0.64
C LEU A 102 -9.60 14.62 -1.01
N GLU A 103 -9.28 15.45 -0.02
CA GLU A 103 -8.56 16.71 -0.21
C GLU A 103 -7.18 16.47 -0.83
N ASN A 104 -6.46 15.46 -0.32
CA ASN A 104 -5.15 15.08 -0.84
C ASN A 104 -5.23 14.59 -2.30
N ILE A 105 -6.25 13.79 -2.65
CA ILE A 105 -6.45 13.34 -4.03
C ILE A 105 -6.74 14.53 -4.95
N ILE A 106 -7.62 15.44 -4.53
CA ILE A 106 -7.97 16.63 -5.32
C ILE A 106 -6.74 17.52 -5.53
N SER A 107 -5.91 17.68 -4.49
CA SER A 107 -4.68 18.46 -4.58
C SER A 107 -3.59 17.83 -5.45
N ALA A 108 -3.70 16.54 -5.78
CA ALA A 108 -2.74 15.82 -6.59
C ALA A 108 -3.13 15.74 -8.08
N LEU A 109 -4.36 16.15 -8.43
CA LEU A 109 -4.85 16.29 -9.81
C LEU A 109 -4.46 17.66 -10.38
#